data_AF-A0A2T6AKJ7-F1
#
_entry.id   AF-A0A2T6AKJ7-F1
#
_cell.length_a   1.000
_cell.length_b   1.000
_cell.length_c   1.000
_cell.angle_alpha   90.00
_cell.angle_beta   90.00
_cell.angle_gamma   90.00
#
_symmetry.space_group_name_H-M   'P 1'
#
loop_
_entity.id
_entity.type
_entity.pdbx_description
1 polymer ?
#
loop_
_entity_poly.entity_id
_entity_poly.type
_entity_poly.pdbx_seq_one_letter_code
_entity_poly.pdbx_strand_id
1 'polypeptide(L)'
;METLERATAQFSEGMMVSDLREMTSIGFINTLRENELIRITNAGQIRLTEKGRIASKLGVKNYLRLETAEKQFLEEELQNVRVENRGLFMIFGGMFVSLVLIIGFWVLQLKGF
;
A
#
# COMPACT_ATOMS: atom_id res chain seq x y z
N MET A 1 -13.26 15.15 -24.32
CA MET A 1 -13.09 14.40 -23.05
C MET A 1 -14.27 14.74 -22.15
N GLU A 2 -15.47 14.23 -22.42
CA GLU A 2 -16.72 14.80 -21.83
C GLU A 2 -17.82 13.78 -21.45
N THR A 3 -17.49 12.52 -21.14
CA THR A 3 -18.53 11.52 -20.80
C THR A 3 -18.26 10.65 -19.58
N LEU A 4 -17.32 11.04 -18.71
CA LEU A 4 -16.95 10.26 -17.51
C LEU A 4 -17.42 10.87 -16.18
N GLU A 5 -18.32 11.87 -16.21
CA GLU A 5 -18.93 12.45 -15.00
C GLU A 5 -20.25 11.79 -14.58
N ARG A 6 -20.86 10.92 -15.41
CA ARG A 6 -22.23 10.42 -15.16
C ARG A 6 -22.36 9.10 -14.40
N ALA A 7 -21.29 8.53 -13.86
CA ALA A 7 -21.39 7.28 -13.12
C ALA A 7 -20.73 7.38 -11.74
N THR A 8 -21.32 8.18 -10.85
CA THR A 8 -21.49 7.71 -9.46
C THR A 8 -22.46 6.52 -9.48
N ALA A 9 -22.03 5.42 -10.10
CA ALA A 9 -22.79 4.19 -10.11
C ALA A 9 -22.80 3.69 -8.68
N GLN A 10 -23.95 3.88 -8.03
CA GLN A 10 -24.14 3.56 -6.63
C GLN A 10 -24.34 2.05 -6.52
N PHE A 11 -23.26 1.32 -6.27
CA PHE A 11 -23.30 -0.10 -5.95
C PHE A 11 -23.51 -0.27 -4.45
N SER A 12 -24.42 -1.16 -4.07
CA SER A 12 -24.89 -1.36 -2.70
C SER A 12 -24.93 -2.84 -2.32
N GLU A 13 -24.94 -3.11 -1.02
CA GLU A 13 -25.05 -4.47 -0.48
C GLU A 13 -26.36 -5.13 -0.95
N GLY A 14 -26.28 -6.36 -1.45
CA GLY A 14 -27.42 -7.15 -1.88
C GLY A 14 -27.95 -6.86 -3.29
N MET A 15 -27.42 -5.84 -3.98
CA MET A 15 -27.76 -5.53 -5.38
C MET A 15 -27.42 -6.71 -6.29
N MET A 16 -28.25 -7.01 -7.30
CA MET A 16 -27.90 -8.03 -8.29
C MET A 16 -26.83 -7.52 -9.24
N VAL A 17 -25.90 -8.39 -9.62
CA VAL A 17 -24.85 -8.07 -10.60
C VAL A 17 -25.44 -7.74 -11.98
N SER A 18 -26.60 -8.32 -12.32
CA SER A 18 -27.35 -7.95 -13.53
C SER A 18 -27.71 -6.46 -13.54
N ASP A 19 -28.23 -5.96 -12.43
CA ASP A 19 -28.72 -4.58 -12.31
C ASP A 19 -27.55 -3.60 -12.40
N LEU A 20 -26.45 -3.93 -11.70
CA LEU A 20 -25.22 -3.13 -11.80
C LEU A 20 -24.66 -3.14 -13.23
N ARG A 21 -24.79 -4.25 -13.96
CA ARG A 21 -24.33 -4.37 -15.35
C ARG A 21 -25.19 -3.56 -16.32
N GLU A 22 -26.48 -3.39 -16.04
CA GLU A 22 -27.35 -2.52 -16.84
C GLU A 22 -27.07 -1.03 -16.59
N MET A 23 -26.72 -0.68 -15.36
CA MET A 23 -26.41 0.70 -14.96
C MET A 23 -24.98 1.14 -15.33
N THR A 24 -24.08 0.19 -15.59
CA THR A 24 -22.64 0.45 -15.76
C THR A 24 -22.03 -0.38 -16.88
N SER A 25 -20.70 -0.48 -16.94
CA SER A 25 -19.99 -1.34 -17.87
C SER A 25 -19.47 -2.61 -17.18
N ILE A 26 -19.32 -3.68 -17.95
CA ILE A 26 -18.65 -4.91 -17.48
C ILE A 26 -17.23 -4.59 -16.97
N GLY A 27 -16.54 -3.63 -17.61
CA GLY A 27 -15.24 -3.15 -17.16
C GLY A 27 -15.27 -2.57 -15.75
N PHE A 28 -16.30 -1.79 -15.40
CA PHE A 28 -16.45 -1.23 -14.07
C PHE A 28 -16.63 -2.32 -13.00
N ILE A 29 -17.47 -3.33 -13.28
CA ILE A 29 -17.67 -4.48 -12.38
C ILE A 29 -16.37 -5.26 -12.20
N ASN A 30 -15.61 -5.48 -13.28
CA ASN A 30 -14.30 -6.12 -13.20
C ASN A 30 -13.34 -5.31 -12.35
N THR A 31 -13.28 -3.98 -12.50
CA THR A 31 -12.46 -3.11 -11.65
C THR A 31 -12.85 -3.23 -10.18
N LEU A 32 -14.15 -3.25 -9.85
CA LEU A 32 -14.62 -3.43 -8.47
C LEU A 32 -14.17 -4.79 -7.90
N ARG A 33 -14.19 -5.85 -8.71
CA ARG A 33 -13.78 -7.20 -8.31
C ARG A 33 -12.26 -7.33 -8.16
N GLU A 34 -11.50 -6.81 -9.11
CA GLU A 34 -10.03 -6.83 -9.13
C GLU A 34 -9.43 -6.06 -7.96
N ASN A 35 -10.06 -4.96 -7.55
CA ASN A 35 -9.64 -4.18 -6.37
C ASN A 35 -10.30 -4.67 -5.07
N GLU A 36 -10.90 -5.86 -5.08
CA GLU A 36 -11.53 -6.49 -3.92
C GLU A 36 -12.59 -5.61 -3.22
N LEU A 37 -13.25 -4.72 -3.95
CA LEU A 37 -14.30 -3.84 -3.43
C LEU A 37 -15.63 -4.58 -3.31
N ILE A 38 -15.87 -5.57 -4.17
CA ILE A 38 -17.08 -6.40 -4.15
C ILE A 38 -16.74 -7.89 -4.18
N ARG A 39 -17.67 -8.69 -3.66
CA ARG A 39 -17.73 -10.14 -3.86
C ARG A 39 -19.08 -10.50 -4.46
N ILE A 40 -19.07 -11.37 -5.45
CA ILE A 40 -20.30 -11.87 -6.08
C ILE A 40 -20.64 -13.19 -5.40
N THR A 41 -21.85 -13.30 -4.85
CA THR A 41 -22.34 -14.55 -4.24
C THR A 41 -22.77 -15.54 -5.33
N ASN A 42 -22.95 -16.81 -4.95
CA ASN A 42 -23.48 -17.83 -5.86
C ASN A 42 -24.90 -17.51 -6.38
N ALA A 43 -25.63 -16.65 -5.68
CA ALA A 43 -26.95 -16.16 -6.10
C ALA A 43 -26.87 -14.96 -7.07
N GLY A 44 -25.68 -14.51 -7.44
CA GLY A 44 -25.48 -13.35 -8.33
C GLY A 44 -25.63 -11.99 -7.63
N GLN A 45 -25.61 -11.96 -6.29
CA GLN A 45 -25.71 -10.74 -5.50
C GLN A 45 -24.34 -10.17 -5.17
N ILE A 46 -24.28 -8.84 -5.06
CA ILE A 46 -23.10 -8.08 -4.66
C ILE A 46 -23.03 -8.02 -3.13
N ARG A 47 -21.92 -8.49 -2.56
CA ARG A 47 -21.50 -8.20 -1.19
C ARG A 47 -20.36 -7.20 -1.19
N LEU A 48 -20.49 -6.14 -0.40
CA LEU A 48 -19.44 -5.16 -0.22
C LEU A 48 -18.41 -5.69 0.79
N THR A 49 -17.14 -5.58 0.43
CA THR A 49 -16.06 -5.71 1.41
C THR A 49 -15.99 -4.45 2.27
N GLU A 50 -15.16 -4.42 3.31
CA GLU A 50 -14.95 -3.17 4.06
C GLU A 50 -14.44 -2.04 3.15
N LYS A 51 -13.46 -2.36 2.28
CA LYS A 51 -12.98 -1.45 1.23
C LYS A 51 -14.11 -0.98 0.32
N GLY A 52 -14.98 -1.91 -0.10
CA GLY A 52 -16.17 -1.61 -0.89
C GLY A 52 -17.15 -0.67 -0.22
N ARG A 53 -17.39 -0.81 1.09
CA ARG A 53 -18.29 0.09 1.84
C ARG A 53 -17.72 1.50 1.92
N ILE A 54 -16.40 1.63 2.10
CA ILE A 54 -15.73 2.92 2.09
C ILE A 54 -15.80 3.53 0.69
N ALA A 55 -15.46 2.76 -0.34
CA ALA A 55 -15.51 3.18 -1.75
C ALA A 55 -16.94 3.57 -2.20
N SER A 56 -17.98 2.90 -1.70
CA SER A 56 -19.38 3.23 -1.99
C SER A 56 -19.78 4.60 -1.40
N LYS A 57 -19.23 4.98 -0.24
CA LYS A 57 -19.47 6.30 0.38
C LYS A 57 -18.60 7.42 -0.19
N LEU A 58 -17.31 7.12 -0.44
CA LEU A 58 -16.30 8.09 -0.87
C LEU A 58 -16.31 8.33 -2.39
N GLY A 59 -16.89 7.38 -3.14
CA GLY A 59 -16.73 7.23 -4.58
C GLY A 59 -15.52 6.37 -4.94
N VAL A 60 -15.72 5.39 -5.82
CA VAL A 60 -14.71 4.39 -6.22
C VAL A 60 -13.42 5.05 -6.71
N LYS A 61 -13.55 6.07 -7.57
CA LYS A 61 -12.41 6.79 -8.14
C LYS A 61 -11.58 7.50 -7.05
N ASN A 62 -12.25 8.12 -6.09
CA ASN A 62 -11.58 8.82 -4.99
C ASN A 62 -10.88 7.83 -4.07
N TYR A 63 -11.53 6.71 -3.76
CA TYR A 63 -10.95 5.64 -2.95
C TYR A 63 -9.69 5.07 -3.59
N LEU A 64 -9.74 4.68 -4.87
CA LEU A 64 -8.57 4.13 -5.57
C LEU A 64 -7.43 5.14 -5.67
N ARG A 65 -7.74 6.43 -5.87
CA ARG A 65 -6.72 7.49 -5.87
C ARG A 65 -6.07 7.65 -4.51
N LEU A 66 -6.85 7.57 -3.43
CA LEU A 66 -6.35 7.65 -2.07
C LEU A 66 -5.47 6.44 -1.72
N GLU A 67 -5.92 5.21 -2.04
CA GLU A 67 -5.15 3.99 -1.81
C GLU A 67 -3.82 4.00 -2.56
N THR A 68 -3.79 4.54 -3.78
CA THR A 68 -2.56 4.69 -4.55
C THR A 68 -1.62 5.71 -3.91
N ALA A 69 -2.14 6.85 -3.46
CA ALA A 69 -1.35 7.87 -2.79
C ALA A 69 -0.77 7.36 -1.45
N GLU A 70 -1.57 6.68 -0.63
CA GLU A 70 -1.11 6.07 0.62
C GLU A 70 0.03 5.07 0.38
N LYS A 71 -0.08 4.22 -0.65
CA LYS A 71 0.99 3.28 -1.01
C LYS A 71 2.28 4.00 -1.39
N GLN A 72 2.19 5.08 -2.16
CA GLN A 72 3.36 5.88 -2.54
C GLN A 72 4.03 6.51 -1.32
N PHE A 73 3.24 7.10 -0.41
CA PHE A 73 3.77 7.66 0.83
C PHE A 73 4.42 6.60 1.73
N LEU A 74 3.80 5.43 1.87
CA LEU A 74 4.37 4.30 2.61
C LEU A 74 5.69 3.80 1.99
N GLU A 75 5.77 3.73 0.66
CA GLU A 75 7.02 3.37 -0.02
C GLU A 75 8.12 4.41 0.20
N GLU A 76 7.80 5.70 0.15
CA GLU A 76 8.73 6.79 0.45
C GLU A 76 9.22 6.75 1.90
N GLU A 77 8.31 6.54 2.87
CA GLU A 77 8.67 6.39 4.28
C GLU A 77 9.56 5.15 4.50
N LEU A 78 9.22 4.01 3.91
CA LEU A 78 10.05 2.80 4.00
C LEU A 78 11.44 3.00 3.39
N GLN A 79 11.54 3.74 2.28
CA GLN A 79 12.82 4.09 1.69
C GLN A 79 13.63 5.02 2.60
N ASN A 80 13.00 6.06 3.18
CA ASN A 80 13.66 6.96 4.12
C ASN A 80 14.17 6.22 5.37
N VAL A 81 13.35 5.36 5.97
CA VAL A 81 13.77 4.53 7.13
C VAL A 81 14.93 3.60 6.76
N ARG A 82 14.92 3.03 5.54
CA ARG A 82 16.03 2.19 5.06
C ARG A 82 17.33 2.98 4.88
N VAL A 83 17.26 4.22 4.41
CA VAL A 83 18.43 5.11 4.25
C VAL A 83 18.99 5.51 5.62
N GLU A 84 18.12 5.85 6.57
CA GLU A 84 18.51 6.20 7.94
C GLU A 84 19.27 5.05 8.63
N ASN A 85 18.74 3.83 8.54
CA ASN A 85 19.39 2.64 9.11
C ASN A 85 20.76 2.35 8.47
N ARG A 86 20.94 2.59 7.17
CA ARG A 86 22.24 2.41 6.51
C ARG A 86 23.27 3.43 6.98
N GLY A 87 22.88 4.69 7.16
CA GLY A 87 23.74 5.73 7.73
C GLY A 87 24.18 5.38 9.16
N LEU A 88 23.23 4.96 9.99
CA LEU A 88 23.51 4.53 11.36
C LEU A 88 24.49 3.34 11.39
N PHE A 89 24.26 2.31 10.58
CA PHE A 89 25.14 1.13 10.50
C PHE A 89 26.57 1.48 10.05
N MET A 90 26.73 2.44 9.15
CA MET A 90 28.04 2.89 8.71
C MET A 90 28.83 3.56 9.84
N ILE A 91 28.17 4.41 10.62
CA ILE A 91 28.76 5.10 11.77
C ILE A 91 29.12 4.09 12.87
N PHE A 92 28.18 3.21 13.26
CA PHE A 92 28.43 2.19 14.27
C PHE A 92 29.49 1.18 13.84
N GLY A 93 29.50 0.79 12.56
CA GLY A 93 30.53 -0.09 12.00
C GLY A 93 31.91 0.54 12.06
N GLY A 94 32.05 1.81 11.65
CA GLY A 94 33.30 2.55 11.75
C GLY A 94 33.79 2.70 13.19
N MET A 95 32.88 2.98 14.12
CA MET A 95 33.18 3.11 15.55
C MET A 95 33.59 1.77 16.17
N PHE A 96 33.00 0.66 15.74
CA PHE A 96 33.39 -0.68 16.19
C PHE A 96 34.78 -1.07 15.69
N VAL A 97 35.07 -0.84 14.40
CA VAL A 97 36.40 -1.11 13.82
C VAL A 97 37.48 -0.28 14.49
N SER A 98 37.23 1.02 14.74
CA SER A 98 38.21 1.87 15.43
C SER A 98 38.48 1.38 16.87
N LEU A 99 37.45 0.94 17.60
CA LEU A 99 37.60 0.33 18.92
C LEU A 99 38.46 -0.94 18.88
N VAL A 100 38.21 -1.84 17.93
CA VAL A 100 38.99 -3.06 17.77
C VAL A 100 40.46 -2.75 17.45
N LEU A 101 40.72 -1.75 16.60
CA LEU A 101 42.08 -1.32 16.28
C LEU A 101 42.79 -0.72 17.48
N ILE A 102 42.11 0.12 18.27
CA ILE A 102 42.67 0.70 19.50
C ILE A 102 42.99 -0.41 20.51
N ILE A 103 42.06 -1.33 20.75
CA ILE A 103 42.28 -2.47 21.66
C ILE A 103 43.43 -3.33 21.16
N GLY A 104 43.47 -3.65 19.87
CA GLY A 104 44.55 -4.43 19.26
C GLY A 104 45.91 -3.76 19.39
N PHE A 105 45.98 -2.44 19.17
CA PHE A 105 47.18 -1.64 19.37
C PHE A 105 47.66 -1.69 20.83
N TRP A 106 46.75 -1.48 21.79
CA TRP A 106 47.07 -1.55 23.22
C TRP A 106 47.54 -2.95 23.63
N VAL A 107 46.89 -4.01 23.15
CA VAL A 107 47.28 -5.40 23.45
C VAL A 107 48.67 -5.72 22.89
N LEU A 108 48.99 -5.25 21.69
CA LEU A 108 50.33 -5.40 21.09
C LEU A 108 51.38 -4.61 21.89
N GLN A 109 51.07 -3.39 22.30
CA GLN A 109 51.97 -2.56 23.11
C GLN A 109 52.19 -3.13 24.53
N LEU A 110 51.15 -3.71 25.16
CA LEU A 110 51.22 -4.35 26.47
C LEU A 110 51.95 -5.71 26.45
N LYS A 111 51.86 -6.47 25.34
CA LYS A 111 52.54 -7.76 25.20
C LYS A 111 54.03 -7.67 24.86
N GLY A 112 54.56 -6.46 24.71
CA GLY A 112 55.99 -6.23 24.55
C GLY A 112 56.45 -6.42 23.12
N PHE A 113 56.69 -5.28 22.47
CA PHE A 113 58.09 -4.95 22.20
C PHE A 113 58.63 -4.17 23.39
#